data_AF-A0A7C2GZI8-F1
#
_entry.id   AF-A0A7C2GZI8-F1
#
_cell.length_a   1.000
_cell.length_b   1.000
_cell.length_c   1.000
_cell.angle_alpha   90.00
_cell.angle_beta   90.00
_cell.angle_gamma   90.00
#
_symmetry.space_group_name_H-M   'P 1'
#
loop_
_entity.id
_entity.type
_entity.pdbx_description
1 polymer ?
#
loop_
_entity_poly.entity_id
_entity_poly.type
_entity_poly.pdbx_seq_one_letter_code
_entity_poly.pdbx_strand_id
1 'polypeptide(L)'
;MLDEELRSSPGELARIALHELFHFAWVRMSNQERRSWEELVRRQLLAGASGELGWSAEQRLLALRPADTGQRSRRWREYVCESFCDAAGWCFGCLRRHGEFTLDGPWRAERKAWLREFVRHRGGAVPI
;
A
#
# COMPACT_ATOMS: atom_id res chain seq x y z
N MET A 1 22.76 -6.46 -0.96
CA MET A 1 23.65 -5.29 -1.03
C MET A 1 22.74 -4.08 -1.06
N LEU A 2 22.67 -3.29 0.02
CA LEU A 2 21.92 -2.03 0.01
C LEU A 2 22.74 -1.06 -0.84
N ASP A 3 22.12 -0.49 -1.87
CA ASP A 3 22.77 0.43 -2.80
C ASP A 3 23.38 1.62 -2.06
N GLU A 4 24.57 2.06 -2.48
CA GLU A 4 25.26 3.20 -1.85
C GLU A 4 24.42 4.50 -1.97
N GLU A 5 23.55 4.59 -2.99
CA GLU A 5 22.53 5.63 -3.16
C GLU A 5 21.42 5.60 -2.10
N LEU A 6 21.09 4.43 -1.54
CA LEU A 6 20.06 4.32 -0.51
C LEU A 6 20.54 4.89 0.84
N ARG A 7 21.87 4.87 1.09
CA ARG A 7 22.48 5.48 2.28
C ARG A 7 22.41 7.01 2.25
N SER A 8 22.41 7.62 1.07
CA SER A 8 22.38 9.08 0.93
C SER A 8 20.97 9.68 0.97
N SER A 9 19.91 8.85 0.99
CA SER A 9 18.52 9.28 1.16
C SER A 9 17.84 8.57 2.34
N PRO A 10 17.97 9.11 3.57
CA PRO A 10 17.30 8.56 4.76
C PRO A 10 15.79 8.42 4.61
N GLY A 11 15.15 9.28 3.82
CA GLY A 11 13.72 9.21 3.53
C GLY A 11 13.35 8.00 2.66
N GLU A 12 14.18 7.67 1.68
CA GLU A 12 13.97 6.53 0.79
C GLU A 12 14.21 5.21 1.52
N LEU A 13 15.27 5.15 2.33
CA LEU A 13 15.51 4.02 3.22
C LEU A 13 14.33 3.82 4.19
N ALA A 14 13.81 4.89 4.79
CA ALA A 14 12.66 4.81 5.68
C ALA A 14 11.39 4.33 4.96
N ARG A 15 11.15 4.78 3.72
CA ARG A 15 10.03 4.33 2.88
C ARG A 15 10.11 2.82 2.63
N ILE A 16 11.27 2.34 2.18
CA ILE A 16 11.50 0.92 1.91
C ILE A 16 11.38 0.10 3.19
N ALA A 17 12.02 0.54 4.28
CA ALA A 17 11.95 -0.17 5.56
C ALA A 17 10.52 -0.27 6.10
N LEU A 18 9.74 0.81 6.01
CA LEU A 18 8.33 0.78 6.41
C LEU A 18 7.51 -0.14 5.52
N HIS A 19 7.70 -0.09 4.20
CA HIS A 19 7.04 -1.02 3.28
C HIS A 19 7.27 -2.48 3.71
N GLU A 20 8.53 -2.87 3.93
CA GLU A 20 8.87 -4.23 4.36
C GLU A 20 8.29 -4.59 5.74
N LEU A 21 8.30 -3.65 6.70
CA LEU A 21 7.66 -3.86 8.00
C LEU A 21 6.15 -4.12 7.87
N PHE A 22 5.47 -3.44 6.95
CA PHE A 22 4.05 -3.62 6.75
C PHE A 22 3.67 -4.92 6.04
N HIS A 23 4.61 -5.62 5.39
CA HIS A 23 4.38 -7.02 5.00
C HIS A 23 4.19 -7.94 6.23
N PHE A 24 4.94 -7.71 7.32
CA PHE A 24 4.74 -8.45 8.57
C PHE A 24 3.39 -8.12 9.22
N ALA A 25 2.95 -6.86 9.10
CA ALA A 25 1.61 -6.45 9.51
C ALA A 25 0.52 -7.12 8.69
N TRP A 26 0.69 -7.15 7.36
CA TRP A 26 -0.26 -7.77 6.45
C TRP A 26 -0.55 -9.22 6.81
N VAL A 27 0.50 -10.03 7.09
CA VAL A 27 0.33 -11.45 7.44
C VAL A 27 -0.35 -11.67 8.80
N ARG A 28 -0.35 -10.68 9.70
CA ARG A 28 -1.02 -10.72 11.02
C ARG A 28 -2.41 -10.11 11.04
N MET A 29 -2.81 -9.40 9.98
CA MET A 29 -4.17 -8.90 9.83
C MET A 29 -5.17 -10.06 9.73
N SER A 30 -6.34 -9.85 10.32
CA SER A 30 -7.49 -10.72 10.13
C SER A 30 -7.95 -10.72 8.67
N ASN A 31 -8.63 -11.79 8.26
CA ASN A 31 -9.23 -11.86 6.93
C ASN A 31 -10.25 -10.75 6.70
N GLN A 32 -10.91 -10.26 7.76
CA GLN A 32 -11.87 -9.16 7.65
C GLN A 32 -11.18 -7.84 7.31
N GLU A 33 -10.08 -7.52 7.98
CA GLU A 33 -9.30 -6.31 7.70
C GLU A 33 -8.75 -6.34 6.27
N ARG A 34 -8.14 -7.46 5.86
CA ARG A 34 -7.62 -7.61 4.47
C ARG A 34 -8.72 -7.43 3.43
N ARG A 35 -9.91 -8.01 3.65
CA ARG A 35 -11.06 -7.84 2.76
C ARG A 35 -11.57 -6.41 2.72
N SER A 36 -11.55 -5.70 3.85
CA SER A 36 -11.97 -4.29 3.87
C SER A 36 -11.01 -3.39 3.09
N TRP A 37 -9.70 -3.64 3.16
CA TRP A 37 -8.71 -2.96 2.33
C TRP A 37 -8.88 -3.31 0.85
N GLU A 38 -9.05 -4.60 0.55
CA GLU A 38 -9.29 -5.09 -0.81
C GLU A 38 -10.52 -4.43 -1.44
N GLU A 39 -11.60 -4.26 -0.68
CA GLU A 39 -12.81 -3.61 -1.16
C GLU A 39 -12.62 -2.11 -1.39
N LEU A 40 -11.86 -1.43 -0.53
CA LEU A 40 -11.48 -0.04 -0.75
C LEU A 40 -10.76 0.11 -2.10
N VAL A 41 -9.69 -0.66 -2.31
CA VAL A 41 -8.90 -0.59 -3.54
C VAL A 41 -9.72 -0.98 -4.77
N ARG A 42 -10.56 -2.02 -4.67
CA ARG A 42 -11.48 -2.41 -5.75
C ARG A 42 -12.38 -1.26 -6.16
N ARG A 43 -13.04 -0.59 -5.20
CA ARG A 43 -13.93 0.54 -5.49
C ARG A 43 -13.17 1.69 -6.16
N GLN A 44 -11.96 1.98 -5.71
CA GLN A 44 -11.12 3.03 -6.32
C GLN A 44 -10.81 2.69 -7.78
N LEU A 45 -10.37 1.48 -8.08
CA LEU A 45 -10.09 1.06 -9.46
C LEU A 45 -11.34 1.07 -10.34
N LEU A 46 -12.50 0.62 -9.83
CA LEU A 46 -13.78 0.68 -10.54
C LEU A 46 -14.22 2.13 -10.82
N ALA A 47 -13.87 3.06 -9.93
CA ALA A 47 -14.11 4.49 -10.10
C ALA A 47 -13.06 5.20 -10.98
N GLY A 48 -12.12 4.46 -11.56
CA GLY A 48 -11.11 4.99 -12.48
C GLY A 48 -9.86 5.57 -11.79
N ALA A 49 -9.56 5.16 -10.55
CA ALA A 49 -8.30 5.51 -9.92
C ALA A 49 -7.11 5.01 -10.76
N SER A 50 -6.11 5.87 -10.92
CA SER A 50 -4.87 5.58 -11.62
C SER A 50 -3.67 5.93 -10.74
N GLY A 51 -2.56 5.24 -10.98
CA GLY A 51 -1.34 5.37 -10.19
C GLY A 51 -1.43 4.68 -8.82
N GLU A 52 -0.30 4.66 -8.12
CA GLU A 52 -0.13 4.03 -6.81
C GLU A 52 0.72 4.90 -5.87
N LEU A 53 0.96 4.39 -4.66
CA LEU A 53 1.76 5.04 -3.63
C LEU A 53 3.19 4.46 -3.51
N GLY A 54 3.60 3.67 -4.50
CA GLY A 54 4.93 3.07 -4.59
C GLY A 54 5.04 2.19 -5.84
N TRP A 55 6.28 1.93 -6.27
CA TRP A 55 6.53 1.17 -7.50
C TRP A 55 6.10 -0.29 -7.39
N SER A 56 6.15 -0.88 -6.20
CA SER A 56 5.82 -2.30 -6.01
C SER A 56 4.35 -2.58 -6.34
N ALA A 57 3.44 -1.68 -5.91
CA ALA A 57 2.03 -1.73 -6.22
C ALA A 57 1.75 -1.30 -7.67
N GLU A 58 2.41 -0.24 -8.16
CA GLU A 58 2.25 0.25 -9.54
C GLU A 58 2.56 -0.86 -10.56
N GLN A 59 3.69 -1.56 -10.40
CA GLN A 59 4.06 -2.66 -11.29
C GLN A 59 3.04 -3.79 -11.30
N ARG A 60 2.45 -4.11 -10.14
CA ARG A 60 1.43 -5.15 -10.04
C ARG A 60 0.10 -4.69 -10.61
N LEU A 61 -0.28 -3.42 -10.40
CA LEU A 61 -1.46 -2.80 -11.01
C LEU A 61 -1.38 -2.91 -12.54
N LEU A 62 -0.24 -2.52 -13.13
CA LEU A 62 -0.01 -2.59 -14.58
C LEU A 62 -0.02 -4.04 -15.11
N ALA A 63 0.29 -5.03 -14.29
CA ALA A 63 0.27 -6.44 -14.65
C ALA A 63 -1.10 -7.13 -14.47
N LEU A 64 -2.09 -6.43 -13.89
CA LEU A 64 -3.44 -6.95 -13.72
C LEU A 64 -4.17 -7.04 -15.06
N ARG A 65 -4.93 -8.12 -15.22
CA ARG A 65 -5.93 -8.26 -16.27
C ARG A 65 -7.32 -7.96 -15.70
N PRO A 66 -8.28 -7.51 -16.51
CA PRO A 66 -9.64 -7.23 -16.03
C PRO A 66 -10.30 -8.37 -15.24
N ALA A 67 -10.02 -9.63 -15.61
CA ALA A 67 -10.56 -10.80 -14.92
C ALA A 67 -9.94 -11.06 -13.53
N ASP A 68 -8.73 -10.56 -13.26
CA ASP A 68 -8.00 -10.85 -12.01
C ASP A 68 -8.75 -10.30 -10.79
N THR A 69 -9.33 -9.11 -10.90
CA THR A 69 -10.08 -8.43 -9.83
C THR A 69 -11.35 -9.19 -9.44
N GLY A 70 -12.10 -9.69 -10.43
CA GLY A 70 -13.35 -10.42 -10.21
C GLY A 70 -13.13 -11.85 -9.71
N GLN A 71 -12.12 -12.54 -10.22
CA GLN A 71 -11.77 -13.91 -9.80
C GLN A 71 -10.94 -13.95 -8.51
N ARG A 72 -10.55 -12.78 -8.00
CA ARG A 72 -9.66 -12.63 -6.85
C ARG A 72 -8.40 -13.47 -7.02
N SER A 73 -7.78 -13.37 -8.20
CA SER A 73 -6.65 -14.21 -8.60
C SER A 73 -5.43 -13.97 -7.70
N ARG A 74 -4.39 -14.79 -7.87
CA ARG A 74 -3.12 -14.58 -7.16
C ARG A 74 -2.56 -13.17 -7.41
N ARG A 75 -2.56 -12.71 -8.67
CA ARG A 75 -2.07 -11.38 -9.06
C ARG A 75 -2.83 -10.27 -8.36
N TRP A 76 -4.16 -10.39 -8.29
CA TRP A 76 -5.00 -9.46 -7.54
C TRP A 76 -4.62 -9.40 -6.06
N ARG A 77 -4.47 -10.56 -5.40
CA ARG A 77 -4.10 -10.60 -3.98
C ARG A 77 -2.70 -10.03 -3.71
N GLU A 78 -1.75 -10.27 -4.60
CA GLU A 78 -0.40 -9.68 -4.54
C GLU A 78 -0.47 -8.17 -4.70
N TYR A 79 -1.19 -7.66 -5.71
CA TYR A 79 -1.41 -6.22 -5.89
C TYR A 79 -2.03 -5.57 -4.65
N VAL A 80 -3.09 -6.17 -4.09
CA VAL A 80 -3.77 -5.64 -2.90
C VAL A 80 -2.82 -5.56 -1.69
N CYS A 81 -1.94 -6.56 -1.53
CA CYS A 81 -0.92 -6.57 -0.48
C CYS A 81 0.11 -5.46 -0.68
N GLU A 82 0.66 -5.31 -1.88
CA GLU A 82 1.63 -4.23 -2.14
C GLU A 82 1.00 -2.85 -2.02
N SER A 83 -0.22 -2.69 -2.54
CA SER A 83 -0.98 -1.45 -2.44
C SER A 83 -1.16 -1.04 -0.98
N PHE A 84 -1.38 -2.00 -0.08
CA PHE A 84 -1.40 -1.77 1.37
C PHE A 84 -0.03 -1.33 1.90
N CYS A 85 1.04 -2.05 1.58
CA CYS A 85 2.38 -1.81 2.13
C CYS A 85 2.95 -0.47 1.65
N ASP A 86 2.78 -0.15 0.36
CA ASP A 86 3.14 1.15 -0.22
C ASP A 86 2.33 2.30 0.41
N ALA A 87 1.00 2.11 0.56
CA ALA A 87 0.17 3.12 1.21
C ALA A 87 0.56 3.35 2.68
N ALA A 88 0.94 2.30 3.39
CA ALA A 88 1.42 2.40 4.77
C ALA A 88 2.78 3.11 4.84
N GLY A 89 3.73 2.77 3.95
CA GLY A 89 5.01 3.45 3.81
C GLY A 89 4.84 4.94 3.53
N TRP A 90 3.91 5.31 2.65
CA TRP A 90 3.53 6.71 2.40
C TRP A 90 2.86 7.39 3.61
N CYS A 91 1.95 6.69 4.30
CA CYS A 91 1.14 7.26 5.38
C CYS A 91 1.96 7.53 6.64
N PHE A 92 2.81 6.59 7.02
CA PHE A 92 3.59 6.60 8.26
C PHE A 92 5.05 7.02 8.06
N GLY A 93 5.52 7.12 6.81
CA GLY A 93 6.85 7.60 6.47
C GLY A 93 7.01 9.11 6.59
N CYS A 94 8.27 9.55 6.47
CA CYS A 94 8.64 10.97 6.53
C CYS A 94 8.56 11.68 5.17
N LEU A 95 8.58 10.93 4.05
CA LEU A 95 8.48 11.50 2.71
C LEU A 95 7.06 11.99 2.42
N ARG A 96 6.91 13.28 2.11
CA ARG A 96 5.63 13.88 1.72
C ARG A 96 5.38 13.85 0.22
N ARG A 97 6.45 13.90 -0.58
CA ARG A 97 6.44 13.88 -2.04
C ARG A 97 7.52 12.90 -2.50
N HIS A 98 7.20 12.11 -3.50
CA HIS A 98 8.12 11.18 -4.13
C HIS A 98 7.64 10.92 -5.56
N GLY A 99 8.57 10.65 -6.49
CA GLY A 99 8.21 10.37 -7.88
C GLY A 99 7.34 9.13 -8.04
N GLU A 100 7.39 8.24 -7.04
CA GLU A 100 6.55 7.04 -6.96
C GLU A 100 5.14 7.27 -6.42
N PHE A 101 4.81 8.47 -5.93
CA PHE A 101 3.49 8.78 -5.38
C PHE A 101 2.60 9.40 -6.46
N THR A 102 2.10 8.55 -7.35
CA THR A 102 1.32 8.93 -8.54
C THR A 102 -0.19 8.89 -8.32
N LEU A 103 -0.67 8.17 -7.29
CA LEU A 103 -2.10 8.07 -6.97
C LEU A 103 -2.75 9.44 -6.73
N ASP A 104 -3.94 9.66 -7.29
CA ASP A 104 -4.65 10.94 -7.13
C ASP A 104 -5.02 11.28 -5.68
N GLY A 105 -5.16 12.58 -5.41
CA GLY A 105 -5.40 13.13 -4.07
C GLY A 105 -6.60 12.53 -3.30
N PRO A 106 -7.79 12.40 -3.92
CA PRO A 106 -8.96 11.83 -3.26
C PRO A 106 -8.75 10.37 -2.82
N TRP A 107 -8.19 9.53 -3.68
CA TRP A 107 -7.92 8.12 -3.39
C TRP A 107 -6.87 7.94 -2.29
N ARG A 108 -5.84 8.80 -2.29
CA ARG A 108 -4.86 8.87 -1.19
C ARG A 108 -5.51 9.21 0.14
N ALA A 109 -6.45 10.16 0.17
CA ALA A 109 -7.14 10.58 1.38
C ALA A 109 -7.95 9.43 1.98
N GLU A 110 -8.67 8.65 1.16
CA GLU A 110 -9.42 7.48 1.62
C GLU A 110 -8.50 6.39 2.18
N ARG A 111 -7.41 6.06 1.47
CA ARG A 111 -6.41 5.08 1.95
C ARG A 111 -5.79 5.50 3.28
N LYS A 112 -5.49 6.80 3.42
CA LYS A 112 -4.99 7.38 4.67
C LYS A 112 -5.99 7.24 5.82
N ALA A 113 -7.27 7.51 5.54
CA ALA A 113 -8.33 7.39 6.54
C ALA A 113 -8.46 5.95 7.03
N TRP A 114 -8.49 5.00 6.10
CA TRP A 114 -8.53 3.57 6.44
C TRP A 114 -7.34 3.15 7.30
N LEU A 115 -6.10 3.53 6.92
CA LEU A 115 -4.89 3.16 7.68
C LEU A 115 -4.87 3.74 9.09
N ARG A 116 -5.33 4.99 9.25
CA ARG A 116 -5.45 5.62 10.57
C ARG A 116 -6.47 4.90 11.45
N GLU A 117 -7.59 4.50 10.88
CA GLU A 117 -8.60 3.71 11.59
C GLU A 117 -8.08 2.34 12.00
N PHE A 118 -7.40 1.63 11.09
CA PHE A 118 -6.76 0.35 11.34
C PHE A 118 -5.80 0.40 12.55
N VAL A 119 -4.94 1.41 12.61
CA VAL A 119 -4.00 1.60 13.73
C VAL A 119 -4.72 2.02 15.02
N ARG A 120 -5.74 2.88 14.91
CA ARG A 120 -6.53 3.34 16.06
C ARG A 120 -7.25 2.19 16.76
N HIS A 121 -7.84 1.25 16.02
CA HIS A 121 -8.51 0.07 16.60
C HIS A 121 -7.57 -0.85 17.40
N ARG A 122 -6.26 -0.65 17.26
CA ARG A 122 -5.22 -1.40 17.96
C ARG A 122 -4.53 -0.57 19.05
N GLY A 123 -5.16 0.51 19.50
CA GLY A 123 -4.58 1.40 20.52
C GLY A 123 -3.32 2.12 20.06
N GLY A 124 -3.13 2.28 18.74
CA GLY A 124 -1.91 2.86 18.17
C GLY A 124 -0.85 1.84 17.75
N ALA A 125 -1.04 0.54 18.02
CA ALA A 125 -0.06 -0.49 17.69
C ALA A 125 -0.27 -1.10 16.29
N VAL A 126 0.81 -1.29 15.55
CA VAL A 126 0.83 -2.10 14.31
C VAL A 126 1.25 -3.52 14.69
N PRO A 127 0.54 -4.57 14.22
CA PRO A 127 0.89 -5.95 14.57
C PRO A 127 2.11 -6.39 13.77
N ILE A 128 3.33 -6.22 14.27
CA ILE A 128 4.58 -6.60 13.57
C ILE A 128 5.04 -8.00 13.99
#